data_AF-Q609J3-F1
#
_entry.id   AF-Q609J3-F1
#
_cell.length_a   1.000
_cell.length_b   1.000
_cell.length_c   1.000
_cell.angle_alpha   90.00
_cell.angle_beta   90.00
_cell.angle_gamma   90.00
#
_symmetry.space_group_name_H-M   'P 1'
#
loop_
_entity.id
_entity.type
_entity.pdbx_description
1 polymer ?
#
loop_
_entity_poly.entity_id
_entity_poly.type
_entity_poly.pdbx_seq_one_letter_code
_entity_poly.pdbx_strand_id
1 'polypeptide(L)' 'MIEVADVDAAHRALAIHAPPPITTSWGSRTFSLRDPDGTAVCYLQWVAG' A
#
# COMPACT_ATOMS: atom_id res chain seq x y z
N MET A 1 9.43 1.63 -2.94
CA MET A 1 8.31 0.67 -2.87
C MET A 1 8.62 -0.29 -1.73
N ILE A 2 7.62 -0.63 -0.93
CA ILE A 2 7.76 -1.48 0.25
C ILE A 2 6.85 -2.69 0.05
N GLU A 3 7.43 -3.88 0.00
CA GLU A 3 6.66 -5.12 -0.08
C GLU A 3 6.22 -5.56 1.32
N VAL A 4 4.97 -6.00 1.43
CA VAL A 4 4.35 -6.42 2.68
C VAL A 4 3.52 -7.69 2.47
N ALA A 5 3.40 -8.49 3.52
CA ALA A 5 2.60 -9.71 3.49
C ALA A 5 1.08 -9.41 3.52
N ASP A 6 0.67 -8.32 4.16
CA ASP A 6 -0.73 -7.88 4.29
C ASP A 6 -0.81 -6.35 4.16
N VAL A 7 -1.26 -5.89 2.99
CA VAL A 7 -1.35 -4.46 2.66
C VAL A 7 -2.54 -3.79 3.35
N ASP A 8 -3.60 -4.55 3.65
CA ASP A 8 -4.79 -4.04 4.35
C ASP A 8 -4.49 -3.86 5.85
N ALA A 9 -3.66 -4.71 6.45
CA ALA A 9 -3.13 -4.50 7.80
C ALA A 9 -2.19 -3.28 7.84
N ALA A 10 -1.29 -3.14 6.86
CA ALA A 10 -0.40 -1.98 6.76
C ALA A 10 -1.19 -0.66 6.62
N HIS A 11 -2.23 -0.64 5.77
CA HIS A 11 -3.11 0.53 5.58
C HIS A 11 -3.85 0.92 6.87
N ARG A 12 -4.44 -0.06 7.58
CA ARG A 12 -5.16 0.17 8.85
C ARG A 12 -4.27 0.70 9.97
N ALA A 13 -2.98 0.39 9.96
CA ALA A 13 -2.03 0.83 10.96
C ALA A 13 -1.56 2.28 10.79
N LEU A 14 -1.90 2.93 9.66
CA LEU A 14 -1.48 4.30 9.39
C LEU A 14 -2.20 5.31 10.29
N ALA A 15 -1.43 6.22 10.86
CA ALA A 15 -1.96 7.38 11.59
C ALA A 15 -2.35 8.54 10.65
N ILE A 16 -2.12 8.39 9.34
CA ILE A 16 -2.40 9.39 8.31
C ILE A 16 -3.38 8.83 7.29
N HIS A 17 -4.13 9.72 6.64
CA HIS A 17 -5.02 9.32 5.57
C HIS A 17 -4.23 8.80 4.36
N ALA A 18 -4.58 7.61 3.90
CA ALA A 18 -4.13 7.04 2.63
C ALA A 18 -5.35 6.46 1.89
N PRO A 19 -5.38 6.50 0.55
CA PRO A 19 -6.37 5.77 -0.23
C PRO A 19 -6.37 4.28 0.13
N PRO A 20 -7.53 3.60 0.11
CA PRO A 20 -7.60 2.17 0.38
C PRO A 20 -6.79 1.37 -0.65
N PRO A 21 -6.24 0.20 -0.28
CA PRO A 21 -5.54 -0.65 -1.22
C PRO A 21 -6.43 -1.08 -2.39
N ILE A 22 -5.87 -1.01 -3.60
CA ILE A 22 -6.53 -1.43 -4.84
C ILE A 22 -5.87 -2.68 -5.40
N THR A 23 -6.69 -3.57 -5.98
CA THR A 23 -6.17 -4.68 -6.77
C THR A 23 -5.74 -4.17 -8.13
N THR A 24 -4.56 -4.59 -8.56
CA THR A 24 -3.94 -4.21 -9.83
C THR A 24 -4.07 -5.36 -10.84
N SER A 25 -3.94 -5.06 -12.14
CA SER A 25 -4.08 -6.05 -13.22
C SER A 25 -2.99 -7.11 -13.27
N TRP A 26 -1.85 -6.87 -12.61
CA TRP A 26 -0.69 -7.77 -12.58
C TRP A 26 -0.61 -8.62 -11.30
N GLY A 27 -1.73 -8.78 -10.58
CA GLY A 27 -1.79 -9.71 -9.43
C GLY A 27 -1.17 -9.17 -8.13
N SER A 28 -1.30 -7.86 -7.86
CA SER A 28 -0.93 -7.29 -6.55
C SER A 28 -2.03 -6.41 -5.97
N ARG A 29 -2.00 -6.20 -4.66
CA ARG A 29 -2.77 -5.16 -3.97
C ARG A 29 -1.82 -4.06 -3.52
N THR A 30 -2.16 -2.79 -3.81
CA THR A 30 -1.27 -1.66 -3.51
C THR A 30 -2.02 -0.45 -3.01
N PHE A 31 -1.37 0.38 -2.19
CA PHE A 31 -1.76 1.77 -1.98
C PHE A 31 -0.52 2.66 -1.97
N SER A 32 -0.74 3.96 -2.16
CA SER A 32 0.33 4.95 -2.08
C SER A 32 -0.10 6.14 -1.23
N LEU A 33 0.86 6.72 -0.52
CA LEU A 33 0.70 7.94 0.25
C LEU A 33 1.88 8.86 0.03
N ARG A 34 1.74 10.12 0.45
CA ARG A 34 2.88 11.02 0.63
C ARG A 34 3.20 11.12 2.10
N ASP A 35 4.47 10.98 2.45
CA ASP A 35 4.93 11.29 3.80
C ASP A 35 4.89 12.82 4.05
N PRO A 36 5.15 13.30 5.28
CA PRO A 36 5.15 14.72 5.59
C PRO A 36 6.12 15.57 4.75
N ASP A 37 7.19 14.96 4.23
CA ASP A 37 8.18 15.63 3.37
C ASP A 37 7.74 15.64 1.89
N GLY A 38 6.59 15.05 1.58
CA GLY A 38 6.02 14.96 0.24
C GLY A 38 6.52 13.77 -0.57
N THR A 39 7.35 12.90 0.00
CA THR A 39 7.90 11.72 -0.67
C THR A 39 6.80 10.71 -0.92
N ALA A 40 6.69 10.23 -2.16
CA ALA A 40 5.72 9.19 -2.51
C ALA A 40 6.19 7.81 -2.00
N VAL A 41 5.39 7.20 -1.13
CA VAL A 41 5.62 5.85 -0.61
C VAL A 41 4.52 4.94 -1.15
N CYS A 42 4.93 3.81 -1.73
CA CYS A 42 4.02 2.79 -2.26
C CYS A 42 4.23 1.47 -1.51
N TYR A 43 3.13 0.92 -0.98
CA TYR A 43 3.06 -0.39 -0.34
C TYR A 43 2.45 -1.40 -1.31
N LEU A 44 3.03 -2.59 -1.35
CA LEU A 44 2.63 -3.65 -2.28
C LEU A 44 2.55 -4.99 -1.56
N GLN A 45 1.44 -5.70 -1.73
CA GLN A 45 1.30 -7.11 -1.42
C GLN A 45 1.07 -7.88 -2.72
N TRP A 46 1.87 -8.91 -2.96
CA TRP A 46 1.59 -9.88 -4.02
C TRP A 46 0.39 -10.74 -3.63
N VAL A 47 -0.60 -10.84 -4.52
CA VAL A 47 -1.71 -11.78 -4.32
C VAL A 47 -1.19 -13.12 -4.81
N ALA A 48 -1.01 -14.08 -3.90
CA ALA A 48 -0.67 -15.44 -4.32
C ALA A 48 -1.74 -15.92 -5.30
N GLY A 49 -1.30 -16.38 -6.48
CA GLY A 49 -2.18 -16.94 -7.51
C GLY A 49 -2.85 -18.22 -7.06
#